data_AF-A0A8H6CNR7-F1
#
_entry.id   AF-A0A8H6CNR7-F1
#
_cell.length_a   1.000
_cell.length_b   1.000
_cell.length_c   1.000
_cell.angle_alpha   90.00
_cell.angle_beta   90.00
_cell.angle_gamma   90.00
#
_symmetry.space_group_name_H-M   'P 1'
#
loop_
_entity.id
_entity.type
_entity.pdbx_description
1 polymer ?
#
loop_
_entity_poly.entity_id
_entity_poly.type
_entity_poly.pdbx_seq_one_letter_code
_entity_poly.pdbx_strand_id
1 'polypeptide(L)'
;MLSATTRFFSNLCSRRHNRLEDKPNTFQAEYQQAQPLLYEYPTFPPPPPRDILERRSEYTAVLRGRKYLVPEGVLADRPLYALYRLYEFFVLDNVTGYRNQLEYSWKQRSWAVRDIPDPEEEDPARYAFLACIPALLVRSFNERIKLGLARDTPAIISPEEAEELRTRPESSKKYEEVPEWTENVAALPNAGHAIT
;
A
#
# COMPACT_ATOMS: atom_id res chain seq x y z
N MET A 1 52.82 70.04 31.50
CA MET A 1 52.18 70.33 32.81
C MET A 1 51.37 69.13 33.22
N LEU A 2 51.47 68.77 34.50
CA LEU A 2 50.93 67.57 35.15
C LEU A 2 49.40 67.47 35.05
N SER A 3 48.88 66.25 34.96
CA SER A 3 47.80 65.84 35.87
C SER A 3 47.70 64.31 35.94
N ALA A 4 47.51 63.83 37.16
CA ALA A 4 47.52 62.45 37.57
C ALA A 4 46.08 61.90 37.75
N THR A 5 46.04 60.63 38.17
CA THR A 5 45.02 59.98 39.02
C THR A 5 43.87 59.27 38.31
N THR A 6 43.83 57.93 38.41
CA THR A 6 42.94 57.20 39.37
C THR A 6 42.67 55.76 38.91
N ARG A 7 42.80 54.85 39.88
CA ARG A 7 42.54 53.41 39.89
C ARG A 7 41.05 53.09 39.62
N PHE A 8 40.70 51.91 39.10
CA PHE A 8 40.27 50.74 39.90
C PHE A 8 39.49 49.66 39.09
N PHE A 9 39.75 48.41 39.49
CA PHE A 9 38.94 47.17 39.41
C PHE A 9 38.51 46.67 38.02
N SER A 10 39.10 45.55 37.55
CA SER A 10 38.57 44.17 37.65
C SER A 10 37.64 43.87 36.47
N ASN A 11 37.57 42.70 35.86
CA ASN A 11 37.93 41.36 36.23
C ASN A 11 38.32 40.55 34.99
N LEU A 12 39.02 39.47 35.27
CA LEU A 12 39.33 38.29 34.47
C LEU A 12 38.34 37.99 33.32
N CYS A 13 38.87 37.63 32.15
CA CYS A 13 38.88 36.20 31.76
C CYS A 13 39.81 35.95 30.57
N SER A 14 40.67 34.96 30.74
CA SER A 14 41.67 34.49 29.78
C SER A 14 40.99 33.94 28.52
N ARG A 15 41.22 34.57 27.35
CA ARG A 15 40.80 34.06 26.04
C ARG A 15 41.63 32.83 25.67
N ARG A 16 41.11 31.63 25.94
CA ARG A 16 41.56 30.41 25.24
C ARG A 16 41.05 30.47 23.80
N HIS A 17 42.00 30.49 22.86
CA HIS A 17 41.75 30.13 21.47
C HIS A 17 41.20 28.69 21.43
N ASN A 18 39.93 28.52 21.07
CA ASN A 18 39.45 27.24 20.57
C ASN A 18 39.32 27.35 19.05
N ARG A 19 40.26 26.66 18.40
CA ARG A 19 40.23 26.25 16.99
C ARG A 19 38.86 25.59 16.75
N LEU A 20 38.11 26.12 15.77
CA LEU A 20 36.92 25.45 15.24
C LEU A 20 37.43 24.16 14.59
N GLU A 21 37.31 23.04 15.29
CA GLU A 21 37.42 21.75 14.63
C GLU A 21 36.19 21.59 13.74
N ASP A 22 36.42 21.54 12.42
CA ASP A 22 35.43 21.15 11.43
C ASP A 22 34.95 19.75 11.77
N LYS A 23 33.86 19.67 12.55
CA LYS A 23 33.18 18.42 12.80
C LYS A 23 32.66 17.91 11.45
N PRO A 24 33.02 16.70 11.01
CA PRO A 24 32.44 16.13 9.80
C PRO A 24 30.92 16.15 9.95
N ASN A 25 30.24 16.61 8.91
CA ASN A 25 28.80 16.78 8.86
C ASN A 25 28.11 15.44 9.15
N THR A 26 27.77 15.21 10.42
CA THR A 26 27.20 13.96 10.92
C THR A 26 25.93 13.60 10.17
N PHE A 27 25.21 14.60 9.66
CA PHE A 27 24.06 14.41 8.79
C PHE A 27 24.40 13.72 7.47
N GLN A 28 25.53 14.02 6.83
CA GLN A 28 25.90 13.33 5.57
C GLN A 28 26.37 11.90 5.85
N ALA A 29 27.09 11.68 6.95
CA ALA A 29 27.55 10.35 7.35
C ALA A 29 26.39 9.41 7.74
N GLU A 30 25.35 9.92 8.42
CA GLU A 30 24.13 9.15 8.73
C GLU A 30 23.33 8.78 7.46
N TYR A 31 23.32 9.65 6.44
CA TYR A 31 22.72 9.34 5.15
C TYR A 31 23.48 8.29 4.32
N GLN A 32 24.77 8.09 4.60
CA GLN A 32 25.63 7.16 3.86
C GLN A 32 25.84 5.80 4.55
N GLN A 33 25.23 5.56 5.72
CA GLN A 33 25.42 4.32 6.49
C GLN A 33 24.15 3.60 6.96
N ALA A 34 22.96 3.98 6.49
CA ALA A 34 21.79 3.10 6.61
C ALA A 34 21.58 2.39 5.27
N GLN A 35 21.95 1.11 5.18
CA GLN A 35 21.40 0.19 4.17
C GLN A 35 19.88 0.28 4.26
N PRO A 36 19.18 0.88 3.28
CA PRO A 36 17.76 0.94 3.41
C PRO A 36 17.16 -0.24 2.60
N LEU A 37 15.85 -0.26 2.50
CA LEU A 37 15.14 -0.57 1.26
C LEU A 37 14.51 -1.96 1.10
N LEU A 38 15.08 -3.10 1.50
CA LEU A 38 14.47 -4.39 1.08
C LEU A 38 13.13 -4.74 1.75
N TYR A 39 12.82 -4.18 2.93
CA TYR A 39 11.53 -4.37 3.61
C TYR A 39 10.54 -3.23 3.40
N GLU A 40 10.98 -2.09 2.85
CA GLU A 40 10.11 -0.93 2.64
C GLU A 40 9.30 -1.06 1.35
N TYR A 41 9.89 -1.70 0.33
CA TYR A 41 9.23 -2.00 -0.94
C TYR A 41 8.64 -3.42 -0.92
N PRO A 42 7.48 -3.64 -1.54
CA PRO A 42 6.96 -4.98 -1.77
C PRO A 42 7.78 -5.71 -2.82
N THR A 43 7.85 -7.04 -2.68
CA THR A 43 8.35 -7.96 -3.70
C THR A 43 7.14 -8.66 -4.32
N PHE A 44 7.06 -8.66 -5.65
CA PHE A 44 6.00 -9.34 -6.40
C PHE A 44 6.60 -10.36 -7.38
N PRO A 45 5.95 -11.53 -7.58
CA PRO A 45 4.76 -11.99 -6.86
C PRO A 45 5.06 -12.32 -5.38
N PRO A 46 4.07 -12.16 -4.47
CA PRO A 46 4.22 -12.55 -3.08
C PRO A 46 4.29 -14.08 -2.94
N PRO A 47 4.80 -14.63 -1.83
CA PRO A 47 4.90 -16.08 -1.66
C PRO A 47 3.54 -16.79 -1.75
N PRO A 48 3.53 -18.10 -2.05
CA PRO A 48 2.33 -18.94 -2.00
C PRO A 48 1.62 -18.84 -0.64
N PRO A 49 0.30 -19.11 -0.59
CA PRO A 49 -0.48 -18.83 0.62
C PRO A 49 -0.03 -19.70 1.79
N ARG A 50 0.41 -20.94 1.51
CA ARG A 50 0.99 -21.85 2.52
C ARG A 50 2.22 -21.22 3.18
N ASP A 51 3.16 -20.72 2.39
CA ASP A 51 4.41 -20.13 2.89
C ASP A 51 4.17 -18.87 3.74
N ILE A 52 3.19 -18.05 3.37
CA ILE A 52 2.76 -16.89 4.16
C ILE A 52 2.16 -17.35 5.49
N LEU A 53 1.33 -18.38 5.47
CA LEU A 53 0.66 -18.89 6.68
C LEU A 53 1.63 -19.62 7.63
N GLU A 54 2.58 -20.38 7.13
CA GLU A 54 3.62 -21.04 7.93
C GLU A 54 4.50 -20.03 8.68
N ARG A 55 4.75 -18.86 8.07
CA ARG A 55 5.55 -17.76 8.64
C ARG A 55 4.70 -16.52 8.93
N ARG A 56 3.45 -16.72 9.38
CA ARG A 56 2.43 -15.67 9.52
C ARG A 56 2.93 -14.44 10.29
N SER A 57 3.55 -14.64 11.45
CA SER A 57 4.01 -13.55 12.32
C SER A 57 5.13 -12.72 11.68
N GLU A 58 6.09 -13.40 11.05
CA GLU A 58 7.20 -12.76 10.33
C GLU A 58 6.68 -11.98 9.12
N TYR A 59 5.82 -12.60 8.32
CA TYR A 59 5.25 -11.96 7.13
C TYR A 59 4.37 -10.76 7.50
N THR A 60 3.65 -10.85 8.61
CA THR A 60 2.89 -9.70 9.16
C THR A 60 3.81 -8.55 9.54
N ALA A 61 4.98 -8.83 10.14
CA ALA A 61 5.97 -7.81 10.44
C ALA A 61 6.54 -7.16 9.17
N VAL A 62 6.79 -7.94 8.12
CA VAL A 62 7.17 -7.43 6.79
C VAL A 62 6.10 -6.48 6.25
N LEU A 63 4.83 -6.88 6.23
CA LEU A 63 3.74 -5.99 5.75
C LEU A 63 3.64 -4.69 6.54
N ARG A 64 3.88 -4.71 7.85
CA ARG A 64 3.87 -3.50 8.69
C ARG A 64 5.04 -2.57 8.39
N GLY A 65 6.18 -3.12 7.96
CA GLY A 65 7.38 -2.36 7.60
C GLY A 65 7.33 -1.73 6.20
N ARG A 66 6.43 -2.18 5.33
CA ARG A 66 6.29 -1.65 3.97
C ARG A 66 5.82 -0.19 3.98
N LYS A 67 6.55 0.66 3.27
CA LYS A 67 6.23 2.09 3.09
C LYS A 67 5.69 2.38 1.68
N TYR A 68 6.09 1.57 0.71
CA TYR A 68 5.74 1.77 -0.69
C TYR A 68 4.71 0.72 -1.15
N LEU A 69 3.90 1.08 -2.14
CA LEU A 69 2.88 0.19 -2.72
C LEU A 69 3.41 -0.64 -3.89
N VAL A 70 4.50 -0.19 -4.51
CA VAL A 70 5.08 -0.74 -5.74
C VAL A 70 6.51 -1.19 -5.50
N PRO A 71 7.04 -2.15 -6.28
CA PRO A 71 8.43 -2.57 -6.16
C PRO A 71 9.41 -1.41 -6.36
N GLU A 72 10.63 -1.60 -5.88
CA GLU A 72 11.70 -0.63 -6.07
C GLU A 72 11.95 -0.35 -7.56
N GLY A 73 12.16 0.91 -7.90
CA GLY A 73 12.37 1.36 -9.29
C GLY A 73 11.08 1.49 -10.13
N VAL A 74 9.92 1.09 -9.61
CA VAL A 74 8.62 1.29 -10.27
C VAL A 74 8.02 2.62 -9.85
N LEU A 75 7.68 3.48 -10.82
CA LEU A 75 7.19 4.84 -10.55
C LEU A 75 5.66 4.94 -10.44
N ALA A 76 4.94 4.00 -11.04
CA ALA A 76 3.48 4.04 -11.11
C ALA A 76 2.89 2.71 -10.64
N ASP A 77 1.85 2.80 -9.82
CA ASP A 77 1.11 1.62 -9.38
C ASP A 77 0.25 1.06 -10.52
N ARG A 78 -0.09 -0.23 -10.40
CA ARG A 78 -0.83 -0.98 -11.42
C ARG A 78 -1.90 -1.83 -10.75
N PRO A 79 -3.03 -2.09 -11.43
CA PRO A 79 -4.10 -2.93 -10.90
C PRO A 79 -3.61 -4.31 -10.45
N LEU A 80 -2.63 -4.88 -11.16
CA LEU A 80 -2.02 -6.17 -10.81
C LEU A 80 -1.29 -6.14 -9.44
N TYR A 81 -0.54 -5.09 -9.13
CA TYR A 81 0.11 -4.96 -7.84
C TYR A 81 -0.91 -4.78 -6.70
N ALA A 82 -1.98 -4.03 -6.97
CA ALA A 82 -3.09 -3.92 -6.03
C ALA A 82 -3.79 -5.27 -5.76
N LEU A 83 -3.91 -6.12 -6.79
CA LEU A 83 -4.45 -7.48 -6.67
C LEU A 83 -3.56 -8.33 -5.73
N TYR A 84 -2.25 -8.29 -5.92
CA TYR A 84 -1.31 -8.99 -5.03
C TYR A 84 -1.39 -8.50 -3.59
N ARG A 85 -1.49 -7.18 -3.37
CA ARG A 85 -1.64 -6.63 -2.01
C ARG A 85 -2.94 -7.09 -1.36
N LEU A 86 -4.05 -7.12 -2.10
CA LEU A 86 -5.31 -7.69 -1.59
C LEU A 86 -5.15 -9.17 -1.21
N TYR A 87 -4.49 -9.96 -2.05
CA TYR A 87 -4.19 -11.36 -1.75
C TYR A 87 -3.43 -11.51 -0.43
N GLU A 88 -2.34 -10.75 -0.22
CA GLU A 88 -1.58 -10.81 1.03
C GLU A 88 -2.43 -10.42 2.25
N PHE A 89 -3.26 -9.38 2.11
CA PHE A 89 -4.16 -8.95 3.19
C PHE A 89 -5.24 -9.98 3.51
N PHE A 90 -5.79 -10.67 2.51
CA PHE A 90 -6.78 -11.71 2.76
C PHE A 90 -6.15 -12.97 3.39
N VAL A 91 -4.99 -13.43 2.91
CA VAL A 91 -4.29 -14.57 3.51
C VAL A 91 -3.95 -14.32 4.98
N LEU A 92 -3.58 -13.09 5.31
CA LEU A 92 -3.25 -12.68 6.68
C LEU A 92 -4.44 -12.17 7.51
N ASP A 93 -5.67 -12.22 6.99
CA ASP A 93 -6.85 -11.63 7.64
C ASP A 93 -6.60 -10.20 8.16
N ASN A 94 -5.86 -9.41 7.38
CA ASN A 94 -5.52 -8.03 7.72
C ASN A 94 -6.69 -7.11 7.33
N VAL A 95 -7.66 -6.99 8.24
CA VAL A 95 -8.88 -6.21 8.04
C VAL A 95 -8.62 -4.76 7.64
N THR A 96 -7.65 -4.10 8.29
CA THR A 96 -7.33 -2.72 7.98
C THR A 96 -6.68 -2.61 6.59
N GLY A 97 -5.77 -3.54 6.27
CA GLY A 97 -5.07 -3.60 4.99
C GLY A 97 -6.02 -3.76 3.81
N TYR A 98 -6.90 -4.78 3.82
CA TYR A 98 -7.79 -5.00 2.68
C TYR A 98 -8.82 -3.86 2.55
N ARG A 99 -9.32 -3.28 3.66
CA ARG A 99 -10.26 -2.14 3.60
C ARG A 99 -9.63 -0.92 2.94
N ASN A 100 -8.42 -0.55 3.36
CA ASN A 100 -7.68 0.58 2.78
C ASN A 100 -7.35 0.33 1.31
N GLN A 101 -6.99 -0.91 0.97
CA GLN A 101 -6.68 -1.29 -0.40
C GLN A 101 -7.92 -1.30 -1.29
N LEU A 102 -9.08 -1.73 -0.79
CA LEU A 102 -10.35 -1.62 -1.51
C LEU A 102 -10.72 -0.16 -1.81
N GLU A 103 -10.56 0.73 -0.83
CA GLU A 103 -10.80 2.17 -1.03
C GLU A 103 -9.81 2.77 -2.04
N TYR A 104 -8.53 2.41 -1.93
CA TYR A 104 -7.52 2.85 -2.89
C TYR A 104 -7.88 2.38 -4.30
N SER A 105 -8.19 1.10 -4.50
CA SER A 105 -8.60 0.54 -5.79
C SER A 105 -9.91 1.17 -6.29
N TRP A 106 -10.85 1.52 -5.41
CA TRP A 106 -12.08 2.23 -5.75
C TRP A 106 -11.81 3.64 -6.33
N LYS A 107 -10.80 4.33 -5.78
CA LYS A 107 -10.41 5.69 -6.22
C LYS A 107 -9.66 5.71 -7.55
N GLN A 108 -9.08 4.59 -7.98
CA GLN A 108 -8.38 4.48 -9.27
C GLN A 108 -9.38 4.37 -10.44
N ARG A 109 -9.92 5.50 -10.90
CA ARG A 109 -10.98 5.54 -11.92
C ARG A 109 -10.60 4.90 -13.27
N SER A 110 -9.31 4.87 -13.60
CA SER A 110 -8.79 4.23 -14.81
C SER A 110 -8.59 2.72 -14.67
N TRP A 111 -8.76 2.16 -13.47
CA TRP A 111 -8.58 0.73 -13.22
C TRP A 111 -9.95 0.06 -13.18
N ALA A 112 -10.49 -0.26 -14.36
CA ALA A 112 -11.63 -1.15 -14.45
C ALA A 112 -11.22 -2.56 -14.00
N VAL A 113 -12.10 -3.25 -13.28
CA VAL A 113 -11.77 -4.58 -12.72
C VAL A 113 -11.51 -5.58 -13.83
N ARG A 114 -12.27 -5.52 -14.93
CA ARG A 114 -12.09 -6.39 -16.11
C ARG A 114 -10.73 -6.25 -16.79
N ASP A 115 -10.05 -5.10 -16.63
CA ASP A 115 -8.79 -4.78 -17.29
C ASP A 115 -7.58 -5.19 -16.42
N ILE A 116 -7.79 -5.86 -15.27
CA ILE A 116 -6.71 -6.43 -14.47
C ILE A 116 -6.02 -7.53 -15.31
N PRO A 117 -4.71 -7.39 -15.63
CA PRO A 117 -4.02 -8.37 -16.46
C PRO A 117 -3.86 -9.71 -15.75
N ASP A 118 -3.79 -10.79 -16.53
CA ASP A 118 -3.51 -12.13 -16.02
C ASP A 118 -2.10 -12.19 -15.42
N PRO A 119 -1.93 -12.61 -14.15
CA PRO A 119 -0.61 -12.83 -13.57
C PRO A 119 0.16 -14.04 -14.13
N GLU A 120 -0.50 -14.96 -14.85
CA GLU A 120 0.10 -16.22 -15.35
C GLU A 120 0.81 -17.02 -14.24
N GLU A 121 0.13 -17.20 -13.11
CA GLU A 121 0.74 -17.78 -11.91
C GLU A 121 1.12 -19.25 -12.05
N GLU A 122 2.36 -19.57 -11.66
CA GLU A 122 2.84 -20.95 -11.58
C GLU A 122 2.28 -21.71 -10.36
N ASP A 123 2.07 -21.03 -9.23
CA ASP A 123 1.52 -21.65 -8.02
C ASP A 123 -0.01 -21.73 -8.11
N PRO A 124 -0.62 -22.93 -8.16
CA PRO A 124 -2.06 -23.06 -8.36
C PRO A 124 -2.87 -22.45 -7.22
N ALA A 125 -2.37 -22.51 -5.99
CA ALA A 125 -3.07 -21.97 -4.82
C ALA A 125 -3.14 -20.44 -4.85
N ARG A 126 -2.03 -19.77 -5.16
CA ARG A 126 -1.98 -18.33 -5.36
C ARG A 126 -2.83 -17.93 -6.57
N TYR A 127 -2.78 -18.69 -7.66
CA TYR A 127 -3.56 -18.37 -8.86
C TYR A 127 -5.06 -18.42 -8.60
N ALA A 128 -5.55 -19.49 -7.98
CA ALA A 128 -6.95 -19.64 -7.63
C ALA A 128 -7.42 -18.52 -6.69
N PHE A 129 -6.56 -18.10 -5.74
CA PHE A 129 -6.89 -17.00 -4.84
C PHE A 129 -6.98 -15.67 -5.58
N LEU A 130 -6.01 -15.36 -6.43
CA LEU A 130 -5.99 -14.15 -7.24
C LEU A 130 -7.17 -14.10 -8.22
N ALA A 131 -7.59 -15.23 -8.79
CA ALA A 131 -8.76 -15.31 -9.66
C ALA A 131 -10.08 -15.02 -8.93
N CYS A 132 -10.16 -15.33 -7.63
CA CYS A 132 -11.36 -15.08 -6.82
C CYS A 132 -11.53 -13.60 -6.43
N ILE A 133 -10.42 -12.86 -6.26
CA ILE A 133 -10.48 -11.47 -5.76
C ILE A 133 -11.27 -10.54 -6.71
N PRO A 134 -11.11 -10.57 -8.04
CA PRO A 134 -11.89 -9.75 -8.96
C PRO A 134 -13.39 -9.96 -8.82
N ALA A 135 -13.86 -11.20 -8.59
CA ALA A 135 -15.27 -11.46 -8.34
C ALA A 135 -15.78 -10.75 -7.06
N LEU A 136 -14.97 -10.71 -6.00
CA LEU A 136 -15.27 -9.97 -4.78
C LEU A 136 -15.30 -8.45 -5.02
N LEU A 137 -14.35 -7.94 -5.82
CA LEU A 137 -14.31 -6.53 -6.21
C LEU A 137 -15.55 -6.13 -6.99
N VAL A 138 -15.89 -6.87 -8.05
CA VAL A 138 -17.09 -6.66 -8.88
C VAL A 138 -18.34 -6.64 -8.02
N ARG A 139 -18.50 -7.63 -7.14
CA ARG A 139 -19.64 -7.68 -6.22
C ARG A 139 -19.68 -6.42 -5.34
N SER A 140 -18.59 -6.08 -4.67
CA SER A 140 -18.53 -4.90 -3.79
C SER A 140 -18.81 -3.59 -4.54
N PHE A 141 -18.21 -3.43 -5.70
CA PHE A 141 -18.27 -2.21 -6.50
C PHE A 141 -19.65 -2.03 -7.11
N ASN A 142 -20.25 -3.09 -7.64
CA ASN A 142 -21.59 -3.03 -8.22
C ASN A 142 -22.66 -2.80 -7.16
N GLU A 143 -22.53 -3.34 -5.94
CA GLU A 143 -23.44 -3.00 -4.84
C GLU A 143 -23.35 -1.52 -4.46
N ARG A 144 -22.15 -0.91 -4.48
CA ARG A 144 -22.00 0.54 -4.25
C ARG A 144 -22.67 1.35 -5.35
N ILE A 145 -22.51 0.97 -6.61
CA ILE A 145 -23.15 1.62 -7.75
C ILE A 145 -24.68 1.56 -7.63
N LYS A 146 -25.24 0.42 -7.23
CA LYS A 146 -26.68 0.26 -6.97
C LYS A 146 -27.20 1.17 -5.86
N LEU A 147 -26.35 1.54 -4.89
CA LEU A 147 -26.67 2.49 -3.82
C LEU A 147 -26.52 3.96 -4.23
N GLY A 148 -26.16 4.26 -5.49
CA GLY A 148 -25.91 5.63 -5.95
C GLY A 148 -24.49 6.13 -5.65
N LEU A 149 -23.57 5.23 -5.27
CA LEU A 149 -22.16 5.55 -5.05
C LEU A 149 -21.36 5.11 -6.28
N ALA A 150 -21.43 5.87 -7.37
CA ALA A 150 -20.65 5.58 -8.58
C ALA A 150 -19.15 5.90 -8.41
N ARG A 151 -18.28 5.33 -9.25
CA ARG A 151 -16.81 5.54 -9.17
C ARG A 151 -16.36 6.94 -9.61
N ASP A 152 -17.15 7.60 -10.46
CA ASP A 152 -16.86 8.91 -11.02
C ASP A 152 -17.29 10.08 -10.12
N THR A 153 -17.83 9.80 -8.93
CA THR A 153 -18.21 10.81 -7.94
C THR A 153 -17.04 11.26 -7.06
N PRO A 154 -17.10 12.47 -6.49
CA PRO A 154 -16.19 12.87 -5.42
C PRO A 154 -16.38 12.01 -4.16
N ALA A 155 -15.41 12.08 -3.24
CA ALA A 155 -15.43 11.28 -2.01
C ALA A 155 -16.63 11.57 -1.09
N ILE A 156 -17.22 12.76 -1.24
CA ILE A 156 -18.39 13.21 -0.49
C ILE A 156 -19.40 13.71 -1.53
N ILE A 157 -20.61 13.16 -1.49
CA ILE A 157 -21.77 13.59 -2.28
C ILE A 157 -22.95 13.84 -1.35
N SER A 158 -23.87 14.70 -1.76
CA SER A 158 -25.10 14.95 -1.01
C SER A 158 -26.06 13.74 -1.10
N PRO A 159 -27.00 13.60 -0.15
CA PRO A 159 -28.06 12.59 -0.25
C PRO A 159 -28.87 12.69 -1.54
N GLU A 160 -29.12 13.91 -2.03
CA GLU A 160 -29.84 14.18 -3.28
C GLU A 160 -29.04 13.68 -4.49
N GLU A 161 -27.74 13.99 -4.56
CA GLU A 161 -26.85 13.50 -5.63
C GLU A 161 -26.78 11.96 -5.65
N ALA A 162 -26.71 11.34 -4.47
CA ALA A 162 -26.73 9.87 -4.34
C ALA A 162 -28.05 9.27 -4.84
N GLU A 163 -29.19 9.90 -4.50
CA GLU A 163 -30.51 9.46 -4.96
C GLU A 163 -30.68 9.59 -6.48
N GLU A 164 -30.19 10.69 -7.06
CA GLU A 164 -30.15 10.88 -8.52
C GLU A 164 -29.35 9.76 -9.19
N LEU A 165 -28.17 9.42 -8.66
CA LEU A 165 -27.33 8.33 -9.17
C LEU A 165 -27.99 6.96 -9.03
N ARG A 166 -28.69 6.73 -7.91
CA ARG A 166 -29.41 5.48 -7.63
C ARG A 166 -30.57 5.24 -8.58
N THR A 167 -31.33 6.29 -8.88
CA THR A 167 -32.56 6.27 -9.70
C THR A 167 -32.30 6.30 -11.21
N ARG A 168 -31.05 6.51 -11.63
CA ARG A 168 -30.65 6.39 -13.04
C ARG A 168 -31.08 5.04 -13.64
N PRO A 169 -31.48 5.01 -14.92
CA PRO A 169 -31.78 3.76 -15.62
C PRO A 169 -30.61 2.78 -15.55
N GLU A 170 -30.89 1.48 -15.36
CA GLU A 170 -29.86 0.44 -15.24
C GLU A 170 -28.87 0.42 -16.41
N SER A 171 -29.34 0.69 -17.63
CA SER A 171 -28.50 0.78 -18.84
C SER A 171 -27.47 1.91 -18.82
N SER A 172 -27.65 2.92 -17.96
CA SER A 172 -26.73 4.04 -17.81
C SER A 172 -25.71 3.86 -16.69
N LYS A 173 -25.91 2.87 -15.82
CA LYS A 173 -24.99 2.56 -14.71
C LYS A 173 -23.78 1.81 -15.27
N LYS A 174 -22.58 2.29 -14.92
CA LYS A 174 -21.31 1.68 -15.33
C LYS A 174 -20.91 0.60 -14.34
N TYR A 175 -21.41 -0.60 -14.53
CA TYR A 175 -21.04 -1.76 -13.71
C TYR A 175 -19.65 -2.29 -14.07
N GLU A 176 -19.00 -2.88 -13.07
CA GLU A 176 -17.74 -3.59 -13.21
C GLU A 176 -18.01 -5.04 -13.61
N GLU A 177 -17.04 -5.61 -14.32
CA GLU A 177 -17.05 -6.98 -14.82
C GLU A 177 -15.75 -7.68 -14.38
N VAL A 178 -15.78 -9.02 -14.32
CA VAL A 178 -14.58 -9.80 -14.00
C VAL A 178 -13.67 -9.89 -15.22
N PRO A 179 -12.34 -10.00 -15.04
CA PRO A 179 -11.43 -10.30 -16.15
C PRO A 179 -11.72 -11.68 -16.74
N GLU A 180 -11.64 -11.79 -18.07
CA GLU A 180 -11.86 -13.06 -18.81
C GLU A 180 -10.94 -14.19 -18.33
N TRP A 181 -9.69 -13.88 -17.98
CA TRP A 181 -8.74 -14.89 -17.52
C TRP A 181 -9.21 -15.63 -16.25
N THR A 182 -10.00 -14.96 -15.40
CA THR A 182 -10.46 -15.56 -14.12
C THR A 182 -11.42 -16.73 -14.33
N GLU A 183 -12.12 -16.78 -15.46
CA GLU A 183 -13.08 -17.85 -15.77
C GLU A 183 -12.39 -19.18 -16.14
N ASN A 184 -11.13 -19.11 -16.56
CA ASN A 184 -10.35 -20.26 -17.03
C ASN A 184 -9.44 -20.86 -15.95
N VAL A 185 -9.40 -20.27 -14.75
CA VAL A 185 -8.55 -20.76 -13.67
C VAL A 185 -9.16 -22.01 -13.03
N ALA A 186 -8.39 -23.10 -13.04
CA ALA A 186 -8.83 -24.37 -12.49
C ALA A 186 -9.09 -24.30 -10.98
N ALA A 187 -10.16 -24.95 -10.54
CA ALA A 187 -10.41 -25.15 -9.12
C ALA A 187 -9.27 -25.97 -8.49
N LEU A 188 -8.91 -25.63 -7.25
CA LEU A 188 -7.94 -26.42 -6.50
C LEU A 188 -8.48 -27.83 -6.27
N PRO A 189 -7.62 -28.86 -6.33
CA PRO A 189 -8.04 -30.21 -5.99
C PRO A 189 -8.55 -30.21 -4.55
N ASN A 190 -9.73 -30.80 -4.33
CA ASN A 190 -10.25 -31.00 -2.98
C ASN A 190 -9.20 -31.76 -2.18
N ALA A 191 -8.66 -31.14 -1.13
CA ALA A 191 -7.90 -31.86 -0.12
C ALA A 191 -8.88 -32.83 0.54
N GLY A 192 -8.90 -34.07 0.05
CA GLY A 192 -9.74 -35.14 0.58
C GLY A 192 -9.56 -35.18 2.09
N HIS A 193 -10.62 -34.84 2.82
CA HIS A 193 -10.70 -35.07 4.25
C HIS A 193 -10.72 -36.59 4.45
N ALA A 194 -9.54 -37.20 4.55
CA ALA A 194 -9.37 -38.43 5.29
C ALA A 194 -9.46 -38.08 6.78
N ILE A 195 -10.66 -37.76 7.25
CA ILE A 195 -10.98 -37.90 8.67
C ILE A 195 -11.30 -39.39 8.83
N THR A 196 -10.33 -40.15 9.32
CA THR A 196 -10.54 -41.47 9.93
C THR A 196 -10.35 -41.31 11.43
#